data_AF-A0A966WIT8-F1
#
_entry.id   AF-A0A966WIT8-F1
#
_cell.length_a   1.000
_cell.length_b   1.000
_cell.length_c   1.000
_cell.angle_alpha   90.00
_cell.angle_beta   90.00
_cell.angle_gamma   90.00
#
_symmetry.space_group_name_H-M   'P 1'
#
loop_
_entity.id
_entity.type
_entity.pdbx_description
1 polymer ?
#
loop_
_entity_poly.entity_id
_entity_poly.type
_entity_poly.pdbx_seq_one_letter_code
_entity_poly.pdbx_strand_id
1 'polypeptide(L)'
;ESLYLDTIPEAARLFHDWWEIDDIDFIQVTSGIFRLEELVYSLSAEFVMGLQKAKPAASLTALLLRPPGSQHSLGLLLLSQYFKRYGWQVYSANQFAEQDMAVAVRSEWVDILGFSVSEDRQVPVLKKTIASLRKQSGNPHMLVMAGGPLLRLQPNLAELLGADFSCLRADQAHTQALEKVQQTQTHASVRPSREP
;
A
#
# COMPACT_ATOMS: atom_id res chain seq x y z
N GLU A 1 -5.45 4.76 -16.63
CA GLU A 1 -4.22 4.69 -15.82
C GLU A 1 -3.86 6.06 -15.23
N SER A 2 -3.75 7.11 -16.05
CA SER A 2 -3.57 8.50 -15.59
C SER A 2 -4.56 8.95 -14.51
N LEU A 3 -5.84 8.57 -14.62
CA LEU A 3 -6.83 8.87 -13.57
C LEU A 3 -6.42 8.35 -12.19
N TYR A 4 -5.90 7.12 -12.11
CA TYR A 4 -5.51 6.47 -10.86
C TYR A 4 -4.13 6.93 -10.35
N LEU A 5 -3.20 7.24 -11.27
CA LEU A 5 -1.83 7.61 -10.94
C LEU A 5 -1.64 9.11 -10.68
N ASP A 6 -2.44 9.95 -11.33
CA ASP A 6 -2.21 11.39 -11.38
C ASP A 6 -3.45 12.15 -10.91
N THR A 7 -4.58 12.03 -11.60
CA THR A 7 -5.76 12.90 -11.37
C THR A 7 -6.37 12.73 -9.98
N ILE A 8 -6.63 11.50 -9.53
CA ILE A 8 -7.24 11.25 -8.22
C ILE A 8 -6.27 11.64 -7.07
N PRO A 9 -5.00 11.22 -7.08
CA PRO A 9 -4.02 11.69 -6.09
C PRO A 9 -3.90 13.21 -6.03
N GLU A 10 -3.90 13.87 -7.19
CA GLU A 10 -3.77 15.32 -7.27
C GLU A 10 -5.02 16.04 -6.75
N ALA A 11 -6.21 15.53 -7.07
CA ALA A 11 -7.46 16.07 -6.50
C ALA A 11 -7.49 15.94 -4.97
N ALA A 12 -7.09 14.78 -4.44
CA ALA A 12 -7.00 14.59 -2.99
C ALA A 12 -6.00 15.55 -2.33
N ARG A 13 -4.89 15.84 -3.00
CA ARG A 13 -3.91 16.83 -2.55
C ARG A 13 -4.48 18.24 -2.57
N LEU A 14 -5.18 18.63 -3.62
CA LEU A 14 -5.84 19.94 -3.71
C LEU A 14 -6.89 20.12 -2.60
N PHE A 15 -7.67 19.09 -2.28
CA PHE A 15 -8.62 19.16 -1.16
C PHE A 15 -7.90 19.36 0.18
N HIS A 16 -6.76 18.73 0.38
CA HIS A 16 -5.94 18.97 1.57
C HIS A 16 -5.38 20.39 1.59
N ASP A 17 -4.82 20.87 0.48
CA ASP A 17 -4.26 22.23 0.38
C ASP A 17 -5.34 23.31 0.66
N TRP A 18 -6.57 23.13 0.14
CA TRP A 18 -7.70 24.04 0.41
C TRP A 18 -8.17 23.99 1.86
N TRP A 19 -8.15 22.80 2.48
CA TRP A 19 -8.50 22.67 3.89
C TRP A 19 -7.47 23.35 4.80
N GLU A 20 -6.17 23.23 4.50
CA GLU A 20 -5.08 23.86 5.27
C GLU A 20 -5.12 25.40 5.24
N ILE A 21 -5.71 25.99 4.20
CA ILE A 21 -5.87 27.46 4.08
C ILE A 21 -7.29 27.94 4.43
N ASP A 22 -8.10 27.08 5.06
CA ASP A 22 -9.49 27.34 5.47
C ASP A 22 -10.44 27.72 4.30
N ASP A 23 -10.10 27.38 3.06
CA ASP A 23 -10.98 27.57 1.88
C ASP A 23 -12.14 26.56 1.87
N ILE A 24 -11.93 25.37 2.44
CA ILE A 24 -12.96 24.35 2.66
C ILE A 24 -12.90 23.80 4.08
N ASP A 25 -14.05 23.38 4.60
CA ASP A 25 -14.15 22.80 5.95
C ASP A 25 -13.91 21.27 5.97
N PHE A 26 -13.90 20.72 7.19
CA PHE A 26 -13.72 19.28 7.44
C PHE A 26 -14.78 18.40 6.74
N ILE A 27 -16.02 18.87 6.62
CA ILE A 27 -17.10 18.12 5.97
C ILE A 27 -16.87 18.08 4.47
N GLN A 28 -16.44 19.20 3.87
CA GLN A 28 -16.16 19.32 2.45
C GLN A 28 -14.96 18.46 2.04
N VAL A 29 -13.83 18.51 2.75
CA VAL A 29 -12.67 17.65 2.46
C VAL A 29 -13.01 16.17 2.59
N THR A 30 -13.72 15.78 3.66
CA THR A 30 -14.12 14.38 3.89
C THR A 30 -15.07 13.89 2.79
N SER A 31 -16.06 14.70 2.43
CA SER A 31 -17.00 14.38 1.35
C SER A 31 -16.29 14.28 0.00
N GLY A 32 -15.35 15.18 -0.28
CA GLY A 32 -14.53 15.15 -1.49
C GLY A 32 -13.72 13.86 -1.60
N ILE A 33 -13.02 13.46 -0.54
CA ILE A 33 -12.28 12.20 -0.50
C ILE A 33 -13.21 10.99 -0.69
N PHE A 34 -14.39 10.99 -0.07
CA PHE A 34 -15.36 9.91 -0.26
C PHE A 34 -15.82 9.78 -1.72
N ARG A 35 -16.07 10.90 -2.41
CA ARG A 35 -16.39 10.90 -3.84
C ARG A 35 -15.25 10.34 -4.70
N LEU A 36 -14.00 10.63 -4.34
CA LEU A 36 -12.85 10.04 -5.02
C LEU A 36 -12.78 8.53 -4.79
N GLU A 37 -13.04 8.04 -3.57
CA GLU A 37 -13.11 6.60 -3.29
C GLU A 37 -14.24 5.92 -4.07
N GLU A 38 -15.45 6.50 -4.11
CA GLU A 38 -16.57 6.00 -4.93
C GLU A 38 -16.20 5.90 -6.42
N LEU A 39 -15.49 6.91 -6.95
CA LEU A 39 -15.01 6.89 -8.33
C LEU A 39 -14.04 5.73 -8.55
N VAL A 40 -13.11 5.48 -7.62
CA VAL A 40 -12.19 4.35 -7.70
C VAL A 40 -12.94 3.01 -7.69
N TYR A 41 -13.95 2.86 -6.83
CA TYR A 41 -14.75 1.63 -6.76
C TYR A 41 -15.55 1.39 -8.03
N SER A 42 -16.21 2.42 -8.56
CA SER A 42 -17.04 2.29 -9.77
C SER A 42 -16.23 1.91 -11.01
N LEU A 43 -14.97 2.33 -11.10
CA LEU A 43 -14.07 2.05 -12.22
C LEU A 43 -13.13 0.85 -11.98
N SER A 44 -13.17 0.25 -10.79
CA SER A 44 -12.22 -0.78 -10.34
C SER A 44 -12.16 -2.00 -11.27
N ALA A 45 -13.31 -2.55 -11.66
CA ALA A 45 -13.35 -3.75 -12.49
C ALA A 45 -12.72 -3.51 -13.88
N GLU A 46 -13.10 -2.42 -14.54
CA GLU A 46 -12.52 -2.01 -15.81
C GLU A 46 -11.01 -1.75 -15.69
N PHE A 47 -10.61 -1.04 -14.64
CA PHE A 47 -9.21 -0.75 -14.40
C PHE A 47 -8.38 -2.02 -14.11
N VAL A 48 -8.87 -2.97 -13.33
CA VAL A 48 -8.11 -4.21 -13.02
C VAL A 48 -8.08 -5.16 -14.22
N MET A 49 -9.16 -5.24 -15.00
CA MET A 49 -9.27 -6.15 -16.15
C MET A 49 -8.68 -5.58 -17.44
N GLY A 50 -8.49 -4.26 -17.53
CA GLY A 50 -8.05 -3.59 -18.76
C GLY A 50 -6.62 -3.89 -19.22
N LEU A 51 -5.84 -4.74 -18.53
CA LEU A 51 -4.58 -5.26 -19.04
C LEU A 51 -4.81 -6.57 -19.80
N GLN A 52 -4.51 -6.55 -21.10
CA GLN A 52 -4.60 -7.72 -21.99
C GLN A 52 -3.35 -8.62 -21.97
N LYS A 53 -2.29 -8.24 -21.23
CA LYS A 53 -1.00 -8.95 -21.21
C LYS A 53 -0.90 -9.97 -20.07
N ALA A 54 0.05 -10.89 -20.19
CA ALA A 54 0.43 -11.83 -19.13
C ALA A 54 0.70 -11.06 -17.81
N LYS A 55 0.10 -11.53 -16.72
CA LYS A 55 0.22 -10.91 -15.39
C LYS A 55 1.49 -11.42 -14.72
N PRO A 56 2.58 -10.62 -14.66
CA PRO A 56 3.89 -11.09 -14.22
C PRO A 56 3.93 -11.47 -12.73
N ALA A 57 2.94 -11.04 -11.96
CA ALA A 57 2.86 -11.24 -10.51
C ALA A 57 1.73 -12.19 -10.08
N ALA A 58 1.24 -13.07 -10.97
CA ALA A 58 0.05 -13.89 -10.75
C ALA A 58 0.05 -14.76 -9.46
N SER A 59 1.21 -14.99 -8.85
CA SER A 59 1.32 -15.66 -7.55
C SER A 59 1.59 -14.69 -6.40
N LEU A 60 2.18 -13.52 -6.62
CA LEU A 60 2.71 -12.68 -5.54
C LEU A 60 1.61 -12.05 -4.68
N THR A 61 1.88 -11.94 -3.39
CA THR A 61 0.93 -11.43 -2.40
C THR A 61 1.42 -10.10 -1.80
N ALA A 62 0.54 -9.11 -1.77
CA ALA A 62 0.75 -7.86 -1.05
C ALA A 62 -0.28 -7.68 0.07
N LEU A 63 0.19 -7.36 1.27
CA LEU A 63 -0.64 -6.96 2.41
C LEU A 63 -0.47 -5.45 2.63
N LEU A 64 -1.52 -4.67 2.37
CA LEU A 64 -1.51 -3.21 2.39
C LEU A 64 -2.29 -2.67 3.58
N LEU A 65 -1.60 -1.99 4.48
CA LEU A 65 -2.12 -1.64 5.81
C LEU A 65 -1.97 -0.15 6.11
N ARG A 66 -2.88 0.33 6.95
CA ARG A 66 -2.79 1.65 7.56
C ARG A 66 -1.94 1.56 8.83
N PRO A 67 -1.14 2.58 9.17
CA PRO A 67 -0.58 2.70 10.52
C PRO A 67 -1.70 2.72 11.56
N PRO A 68 -1.47 2.19 12.78
CA PRO A 68 -2.47 2.21 13.84
C PRO A 68 -3.02 3.61 14.11
N GLY A 69 -4.35 3.74 14.19
CA GLY A 69 -5.04 5.01 14.41
C GLY A 69 -5.14 5.94 13.19
N SER A 70 -4.62 5.53 12.02
CA SER A 70 -4.73 6.32 10.78
C SER A 70 -6.07 6.13 10.08
N GLN A 71 -6.68 7.23 9.64
CA GLN A 71 -7.93 7.22 8.87
C GLN A 71 -7.70 7.30 7.35
N HIS A 72 -6.46 7.52 6.88
CA HIS A 72 -6.18 7.70 5.45
C HIS A 72 -6.19 6.38 4.68
N SER A 73 -7.22 6.17 3.83
CA SER A 73 -7.42 4.93 3.05
C SER A 73 -7.25 5.09 1.54
N LEU A 74 -7.53 6.27 0.96
CA LEU A 74 -7.55 6.46 -0.50
C LEU A 74 -6.25 6.03 -1.21
N GLY A 75 -5.08 6.37 -0.65
CA GLY A 75 -3.79 5.98 -1.22
C GLY A 75 -3.59 4.46 -1.28
N LEU A 76 -3.99 3.74 -0.22
CA LEU A 76 -3.94 2.28 -0.20
C LEU A 76 -4.96 1.67 -1.15
N LEU A 77 -6.15 2.29 -1.28
CA LEU A 77 -7.15 1.86 -2.24
C LEU A 77 -6.58 1.93 -3.66
N LEU A 78 -6.01 3.06 -4.07
CA LEU A 78 -5.37 3.22 -5.39
C LEU A 78 -4.25 2.20 -5.61
N LEU A 79 -3.34 2.06 -4.63
CA LEU A 79 -2.24 1.11 -4.67
C LEU A 79 -2.75 -0.34 -4.81
N SER A 80 -3.83 -0.69 -4.10
CA SER A 80 -4.44 -2.02 -4.18
C SER A 80 -4.97 -2.33 -5.58
N GLN A 81 -5.64 -1.35 -6.22
CA GLN A 81 -6.15 -1.51 -7.59
C GLN A 81 -5.00 -1.66 -8.58
N TYR A 82 -3.92 -0.89 -8.38
CA TYR A 82 -2.73 -0.96 -9.21
C TYR A 82 -2.06 -2.32 -9.11
N PHE A 83 -1.81 -2.84 -7.90
CA PHE A 83 -1.24 -4.17 -7.70
C PHE A 83 -2.12 -5.28 -8.28
N LYS A 84 -3.45 -5.23 -8.05
CA LYS A 84 -4.40 -6.19 -8.63
C LYS A 84 -4.39 -6.18 -10.16
N ARG A 85 -4.28 -4.99 -10.77
CA ARG A 85 -4.17 -4.83 -12.23
C ARG A 85 -3.01 -5.65 -12.79
N TYR A 86 -1.85 -5.68 -12.10
CA TYR A 86 -0.68 -6.48 -12.49
C TYR A 86 -0.68 -7.92 -11.97
N GLY A 87 -1.77 -8.37 -11.34
CA GLY A 87 -2.01 -9.77 -10.97
C GLY A 87 -1.61 -10.17 -9.56
N TRP A 88 -1.19 -9.22 -8.72
CA TRP A 88 -0.95 -9.49 -7.31
C TRP A 88 -2.25 -9.89 -6.60
N GLN A 89 -2.14 -10.85 -5.68
CA GLN A 89 -3.16 -11.05 -4.64
C GLN A 89 -2.97 -9.96 -3.59
N VAL A 90 -4.02 -9.15 -3.36
CA VAL A 90 -3.92 -8.01 -2.45
C VAL A 90 -4.91 -8.14 -1.30
N TYR A 91 -4.37 -8.16 -0.09
CA TYR A 91 -5.07 -8.07 1.18
C TYR A 91 -4.98 -6.62 1.68
N SER A 92 -6.07 -6.02 2.12
CA SER A 92 -6.08 -4.61 2.55
C SER A 92 -6.75 -4.40 3.90
N ALA A 93 -6.37 -3.35 4.63
CA ALA A 93 -6.87 -3.05 5.98
C ALA A 93 -8.40 -2.95 6.12
N ASN A 94 -9.18 -2.76 5.05
CA ASN A 94 -10.65 -2.86 5.14
C ASN A 94 -11.14 -4.30 5.39
N GLN A 95 -10.26 -5.29 5.27
CA GLN A 95 -10.52 -6.71 5.46
C GLN A 95 -9.90 -7.26 6.76
N PHE A 96 -9.06 -6.48 7.46
CA PHE A 96 -8.33 -6.89 8.66
C PHE A 96 -8.42 -5.82 9.73
N ALA A 97 -8.85 -6.17 10.94
CA ALA A 97 -8.67 -5.27 12.07
C ALA A 97 -7.17 -5.11 12.36
N GLU A 98 -6.74 -4.01 12.99
CA GLU A 98 -5.33 -3.81 13.38
C GLU A 98 -4.76 -4.98 14.21
N GLN A 99 -5.64 -5.72 14.89
CA GLN A 99 -5.33 -6.88 15.72
C GLN A 99 -4.96 -8.14 14.90
N ASP A 100 -5.32 -8.16 13.61
CA ASP A 100 -5.19 -9.34 12.74
C ASP A 100 -3.93 -9.31 11.88
N MET A 101 -3.15 -8.22 11.90
CA MET A 101 -1.96 -8.05 11.05
C MET A 101 -0.92 -9.15 11.29
N ALA A 102 -0.69 -9.50 12.56
CA ALA A 102 0.25 -10.53 12.96
C ALA A 102 -0.23 -11.94 12.56
N VAL A 103 -1.54 -12.18 12.58
CA VAL A 103 -2.14 -13.43 12.10
C VAL A 103 -1.97 -13.53 10.59
N ALA A 104 -2.27 -12.46 9.85
CA ALA A 104 -2.17 -12.43 8.40
C ALA A 104 -0.75 -12.72 7.91
N VAL A 105 0.28 -12.03 8.44
CA VAL A 105 1.67 -12.27 8.00
C VAL A 105 2.21 -13.65 8.39
N ARG A 106 1.64 -14.28 9.42
CA ARG A 106 2.04 -15.61 9.88
C ARG A 106 1.37 -16.73 9.08
N SER A 107 0.08 -16.57 8.80
CA SER A 107 -0.73 -17.59 8.13
C SER A 107 -0.65 -17.52 6.61
N GLU A 108 -0.40 -16.34 6.05
CA GLU A 108 -0.29 -16.13 4.60
C GLU A 108 1.15 -15.92 4.17
N TRP A 109 1.49 -16.46 2.99
CA TRP A 109 2.74 -16.11 2.32
C TRP A 109 2.63 -14.71 1.73
N VAL A 110 3.13 -13.71 2.46
CA VAL A 110 3.16 -12.30 2.08
C VAL A 110 4.53 -11.94 1.49
N ASP A 111 4.57 -11.49 0.24
CA ASP A 111 5.80 -11.04 -0.41
C ASP A 111 6.10 -9.57 -0.08
N ILE A 112 5.06 -8.72 -0.08
CA ILE A 112 5.16 -7.29 0.24
C ILE A 112 4.19 -6.92 1.37
N LEU A 113 4.72 -6.26 2.40
CA LEU A 113 3.95 -5.55 3.42
C LEU A 113 4.04 -4.04 3.18
N GLY A 114 2.93 -3.40 2.81
CA GLY A 114 2.90 -1.97 2.49
C GLY A 114 2.20 -1.14 3.56
N PHE A 115 2.76 0.02 3.89
CA PHE A 115 2.15 1.02 4.79
C PHE A 115 1.98 2.37 4.12
N SER A 116 0.84 3.03 4.34
CA SER A 116 0.61 4.43 3.95
C SER A 116 0.65 5.33 5.17
N VAL A 117 1.74 6.08 5.34
CA VAL A 117 2.02 6.91 6.52
C VAL A 117 1.68 8.37 6.22
N SER A 118 0.86 8.96 7.09
CA SER A 118 0.41 10.35 6.94
C SER A 118 1.03 11.30 7.95
N GLU A 119 1.42 10.81 9.12
CA GLU A 119 1.78 11.66 10.26
C GLU A 119 3.06 11.19 10.96
N ASP A 120 3.90 12.14 11.36
CA ASP A 120 5.19 11.86 12.01
C ASP A 120 5.05 11.07 13.32
N ARG A 121 4.00 11.38 14.11
CA ARG A 121 3.72 10.67 15.38
C ARG A 121 3.50 9.16 15.23
N GLN A 122 3.20 8.68 14.02
CA GLN A 122 3.01 7.26 13.72
C GLN A 122 4.34 6.50 13.61
N VAL A 123 5.44 7.18 13.27
CA VAL A 123 6.73 6.57 12.92
C VAL A 123 7.31 5.70 14.05
N PRO A 124 7.38 6.14 15.32
CA PRO A 124 8.00 5.34 16.38
C PRO A 124 7.24 4.04 16.67
N VAL A 125 5.90 4.09 16.64
CA VAL A 125 5.05 2.90 16.85
C VAL A 125 5.16 1.97 15.65
N LEU A 126 5.08 2.51 14.43
CA LEU A 126 5.13 1.72 13.21
C LEU A 126 6.47 1.01 13.03
N LYS A 127 7.60 1.64 13.39
CA LYS A 127 8.92 1.01 13.40
C LYS A 127 8.96 -0.26 14.26
N LYS A 128 8.39 -0.19 15.47
CA LYS A 128 8.29 -1.36 16.38
C LYS A 128 7.38 -2.43 15.80
N THR A 129 6.25 -2.03 15.21
CA THR A 129 5.31 -2.94 14.54
C THR A 129 5.96 -3.67 13.37
N ILE A 130 6.68 -2.96 12.48
CA ILE A 130 7.41 -3.56 11.36
C ILE A 130 8.42 -4.61 11.85
N ALA A 131 9.23 -4.26 12.86
CA ALA A 131 10.20 -5.19 13.43
C ALA A 131 9.54 -6.45 14.02
N SER A 132 8.37 -6.31 14.64
CA SER A 132 7.59 -7.42 15.18
C SER A 132 7.00 -8.31 14.08
N LEU A 133 6.41 -7.71 13.04
CA LEU A 133 5.79 -8.45 11.93
C LEU A 133 6.81 -9.24 11.12
N ARG A 134 8.02 -8.70 10.90
CA ARG A 134 9.10 -9.45 10.24
C ARG A 134 9.47 -10.73 10.99
N LYS A 135 9.52 -10.69 12.34
CA LYS A 135 9.83 -11.88 13.16
C LYS A 135 8.74 -12.94 13.15
N GLN A 136 7.50 -12.53 12.87
CA GLN A 136 6.33 -13.42 12.88
C GLN A 136 5.92 -13.89 11.48
N SER A 137 6.54 -13.34 10.43
CA SER A 137 6.16 -13.63 9.06
C SER A 137 6.45 -15.09 8.70
N GLY A 138 5.50 -15.73 8.02
CA GLY A 138 5.71 -17.04 7.39
C GLY A 138 6.68 -16.98 6.20
N ASN A 139 6.92 -15.78 5.65
CA ASN A 139 7.93 -15.54 4.63
C ASN A 139 9.13 -14.80 5.25
N PRO A 140 10.30 -15.47 5.47
CA PRO A 140 11.48 -14.83 6.05
C PRO A 140 12.08 -13.74 5.16
N HIS A 141 11.67 -13.69 3.89
CA HIS A 141 12.10 -12.74 2.88
C HIS A 141 11.03 -11.67 2.57
N MET A 142 10.00 -11.56 3.40
CA MET A 142 8.96 -10.53 3.25
C MET A 142 9.60 -9.14 3.23
N LEU A 143 9.30 -8.37 2.20
CA LEU A 143 9.76 -7.00 2.06
C LEU A 143 8.71 -6.03 2.62
N VAL A 144 9.17 -4.89 3.11
CA VAL A 144 8.34 -3.83 3.68
C VAL A 144 8.49 -2.57 2.85
N MET A 145 7.38 -2.00 2.44
CA MET A 145 7.30 -0.75 1.68
C MET A 145 6.59 0.31 2.50
N ALA A 146 7.10 1.54 2.47
CA ALA A 146 6.44 2.71 3.03
C ALA A 146 6.02 3.70 1.94
N GLY A 147 4.84 4.30 2.08
CA GLY A 147 4.37 5.37 1.21
C GLY A 147 3.51 6.34 2.02
N GLY A 148 2.69 7.11 1.31
CA GLY A 148 1.82 8.12 1.91
C GLY A 148 2.43 9.53 1.93
N PRO A 149 1.63 10.54 2.33
CA PRO A 149 2.01 11.94 2.17
C PRO A 149 3.20 12.35 3.05
N LEU A 150 3.44 11.67 4.17
CA LEU A 150 4.57 11.99 5.06
C LEU A 150 5.93 11.88 4.35
N LEU A 151 6.05 11.00 3.34
CA LEU A 151 7.28 10.82 2.58
C LEU A 151 7.74 12.09 1.84
N ARG A 152 6.83 13.05 1.57
CA ARG A 152 7.18 14.36 1.00
C ARG A 152 7.91 15.26 1.99
N LEU A 153 7.59 15.12 3.28
CA LEU A 153 8.20 15.88 4.37
C LEU A 153 9.42 15.14 4.95
N GLN A 154 9.44 13.81 4.85
CA GLN A 154 10.51 12.94 5.34
C GLN A 154 11.01 12.00 4.23
N PRO A 155 11.94 12.44 3.37
CA PRO A 155 12.48 11.61 2.29
C PRO A 155 13.15 10.31 2.77
N ASN A 156 13.67 10.28 4.01
CA ASN A 156 14.30 9.12 4.63
C ASN A 156 13.32 8.21 5.42
N LEU A 157 12.01 8.32 5.18
CA LEU A 157 10.98 7.56 5.90
C LEU A 157 11.22 6.05 5.90
N ALA A 158 11.73 5.47 4.80
CA ALA A 158 12.04 4.05 4.73
C ALA A 158 13.07 3.64 5.80
N GLU A 159 14.16 4.39 5.92
CA GLU A 159 15.21 4.15 6.91
C GLU A 159 14.70 4.32 8.34
N LEU A 160 13.92 5.39 8.59
CA LEU A 160 13.33 5.65 9.90
C LEU A 160 12.47 4.48 10.38
N LEU A 161 11.68 3.91 9.48
CA LEU A 161 10.77 2.78 9.74
C LEU A 161 11.45 1.41 9.72
N GLY A 162 12.65 1.28 9.15
CA GLY A 162 13.24 -0.04 8.84
C GLY A 162 12.51 -0.77 7.69
N ALA A 163 11.94 -0.02 6.76
CA ALA A 163 11.37 -0.51 5.52
C ALA A 163 12.47 -0.70 4.45
N ASP A 164 12.23 -1.57 3.47
CA ASP A 164 13.18 -1.89 2.41
C ASP A 164 13.21 -0.85 1.29
N PHE A 165 12.12 -0.09 1.13
CA PHE A 165 12.01 1.03 0.20
C PHE A 165 10.77 1.90 0.49
N SER A 166 10.72 3.07 -0.14
CA SER A 166 9.56 3.94 -0.09
C SER A 166 9.23 4.58 -1.45
N CYS A 167 7.94 4.81 -1.69
CA CYS A 167 7.44 5.35 -2.96
C CYS A 167 6.26 6.32 -2.72
N LEU A 168 6.19 7.37 -3.55
CA LEU A 168 5.06 8.31 -3.58
C LEU A 168 3.97 7.91 -4.60
N ARG A 169 4.32 7.07 -5.57
CA ARG A 169 3.43 6.71 -6.68
C ARG A 169 3.26 5.21 -6.81
N ALA A 170 2.05 4.78 -7.21
CA ALA A 170 1.69 3.36 -7.27
C ALA A 170 2.43 2.59 -8.38
N ASP A 171 2.75 3.25 -9.50
CA ASP A 171 3.57 2.71 -10.58
C ASP A 171 4.99 2.36 -10.11
N GLN A 172 5.65 3.31 -9.44
CA GLN A 172 6.98 3.13 -8.87
C GLN A 172 6.98 2.08 -7.75
N ALA A 173 5.97 2.11 -6.89
CA ALA A 173 5.77 1.11 -5.83
C ALA A 173 5.69 -0.31 -6.40
N HIS A 174 4.89 -0.51 -7.45
CA HIS A 174 4.75 -1.80 -8.10
C HIS A 174 6.06 -2.26 -8.77
N THR A 175 6.71 -1.40 -9.54
CA THR A 175 7.96 -1.74 -10.24
C THR A 175 9.05 -2.15 -9.26
N GLN A 176 9.29 -1.35 -8.22
CA GLN A 176 10.31 -1.68 -7.21
C GLN A 176 9.95 -2.93 -6.40
N ALA A 177 8.68 -3.13 -6.07
CA ALA A 177 8.22 -4.33 -5.39
C ALA A 177 8.53 -5.58 -6.21
N LEU A 178 8.18 -5.57 -7.50
CA LEU A 178 8.40 -6.71 -8.39
C LEU A 178 9.89 -7.02 -8.54
N GLU A 179 10.72 -6.01 -8.79
CA GLU A 179 12.16 -6.16 -8.94
C GLU A 179 12.81 -6.76 -7.67
N LYS A 180 12.49 -6.22 -6.49
CA LYS A 180 13.07 -6.68 -5.23
C LYS A 180 12.61 -8.08 -4.85
N VAL A 181 11.33 -8.42 -5.09
CA VAL A 181 10.84 -9.78 -4.85
C VAL A 181 11.54 -10.78 -5.77
N GLN A 182 11.71 -10.46 -7.05
CA GLN A 182 12.42 -11.32 -8.00
C GLN A 182 13.89 -11.51 -7.61
N GLN A 183 14.59 -10.45 -7.21
CA GLN A 183 15.96 -10.54 -6.69
C GLN A 183 16.03 -11.47 -5.47
N THR A 184 15.07 -11.33 -4.55
CA THR A 184 15.06 -12.13 -3.31
C THR A 184 14.75 -13.60 -3.57
N GLN A 185 13.80 -13.90 -4.48
CA GLN A 185 13.47 -15.26 -4.89
C GLN A 185 14.59 -15.95 -5.69
N THR A 186 15.43 -15.18 -6.38
CA THR A 186 16.62 -15.73 -7.07
C THR A 186 17.69 -16.21 -6.06
N HIS A 187 17.69 -15.65 -4.86
CA HIS A 187 18.66 -15.93 -3.80
C HIS A 187 18.13 -16.81 -2.65
N ALA A 188 16.83 -17.13 -2.62
CA ALA A 188 16.15 -17.76 -1.49
C ALA A 188 15.37 -19.04 -1.85
N SER A 189 15.05 -19.83 -0.83
CA SER A 189 14.21 -21.03 -0.92
C SER A 189 12.86 -20.76 -1.61
N VAL A 190 12.51 -21.64 -2.55
CA VAL A 190 11.29 -21.59 -3.37
C VAL A 190 10.05 -21.49 -2.49
N ARG A 191 9.13 -20.58 -2.85
CA ARG A 191 7.82 -20.45 -2.20
C ARG A 191 7.13 -21.81 -2.12
N PRO A 192 6.63 -22.23 -0.95
CA PRO A 192 5.89 -23.49 -0.83
C PRO A 192 4.68 -23.45 -1.76
N SER A 193 4.54 -24.49 -2.59
CA SER A 193 3.37 -24.68 -3.45
C SER A 193 2.12 -24.73 -2.58
N ARG A 194 1.18 -23.80 -2.80
CA ARG A 194 -0.16 -23.90 -2.22
C ARG A 194 -0.82 -25.14 -2.83
N GLU A 195 -0.94 -26.22 -2.06
CA GLU A 195 -1.80 -27.34 -2.45
C GLU A 195 -3.26 -26.86 -2.50
N PRO A 196 -4.04 -27.34 -3.49
CA PRO A 196 -5.42 -26.89 -3.73
C PRO A 196 -6.40 -27.28 -2.62
#